data_AF-A0A7X7QPF1-F1
#
_entry.id   AF-A0A7X7QPF1-F1
#
_cell.length_a   1.000
_cell.length_b   1.000
_cell.length_c   1.000
_cell.angle_alpha   90.00
_cell.angle_beta   90.00
_cell.angle_gamma   90.00
#
_symmetry.space_group_name_H-M   'P 1'
#
loop_
_entity.id
_entity.type
_entity.pdbx_description
1 polymer ?
#
loop_
_entity_poly.entity_id
_entity_poly.type
_entity_poly.pdbx_seq_one_letter_code
_entity_poly.pdbx_strand_id
1 'polypeptide(L)'
;MWLVGAVLIYLAIAKDFEPALLLPMGFGAILVNIPFSGAVSQIVGDMHVEGILDTLFDIGISTEMFPLLLFIGIGAMIDFGPLLSNPMMLLFGAAAQFGIFFTLVVATLLGFDIRDAASISIIGAADGPTSIFVANFFKSSLLAPITVAAYSYMALVPVIQPFAIKLVTTKKERRI
;
A
#
# COMPACT_ATOMS: atom_id res chain seq x y z
N MET A 1 3.68 1.76 -18.57
CA MET A 1 2.64 1.39 -17.59
C MET A 1 1.93 0.09 -17.92
N TRP A 2 1.63 -0.24 -19.18
CA TRP A 2 0.99 -1.51 -19.53
C TRP A 2 1.80 -2.75 -19.14
N LEU A 3 3.12 -2.74 -19.39
CA LEU A 3 4.03 -3.80 -18.96
C LEU A 3 3.99 -3.99 -17.43
N VAL A 4 3.97 -2.89 -16.67
CA VAL A 4 3.89 -2.93 -15.20
C VAL A 4 2.56 -3.50 -14.75
N GLY A 5 1.44 -3.05 -15.32
CA GLY A 5 0.12 -3.60 -15.05
C GLY A 5 0.02 -5.10 -15.35
N ALA A 6 0.57 -5.55 -16.48
CA ALA A 6 0.61 -6.96 -16.84
C ALA A 6 1.46 -7.79 -15.86
N VAL A 7 2.58 -7.25 -15.37
CA VAL A 7 3.40 -7.91 -14.33
C VAL A 7 2.63 -8.00 -13.00
N LEU A 8 1.92 -6.96 -12.58
CA LEU A 8 1.09 -6.99 -11.37
C LEU A 8 -0.02 -8.04 -11.47
N ILE A 9 -0.70 -8.12 -12.62
CA ILE A 9 -1.71 -9.15 -12.90
C ILE A 9 -1.09 -10.54 -12.86
N TYR A 10 0.08 -10.72 -13.46
CA TYR A 10 0.81 -12.00 -13.43
C TYR A 10 1.16 -12.42 -11.99
N LEU A 11 1.67 -11.50 -11.17
CA LEU A 11 1.98 -11.78 -9.76
C LEU A 11 0.72 -12.13 -8.97
N ALA A 12 -0.39 -11.42 -9.19
CA ALA A 12 -1.65 -11.70 -8.53
C ALA A 12 -2.20 -13.11 -8.86
N ILE A 13 -2.13 -13.53 -10.13
CA ILE A 13 -2.75 -14.79 -10.59
C ILE A 13 -1.81 -15.99 -10.48
N ALA A 14 -0.56 -15.85 -10.94
CA ALA A 14 0.37 -16.98 -11.03
C ALA A 14 1.15 -17.23 -9.72
N LYS A 15 1.21 -16.23 -8.83
CA LYS A 15 1.93 -16.31 -7.56
C LYS A 15 1.03 -16.08 -6.33
N ASP A 16 -0.27 -15.86 -6.54
CA ASP A 16 -1.25 -15.60 -5.48
C ASP A 16 -0.85 -14.47 -4.53
N PHE A 17 -0.14 -13.47 -5.05
CA PHE A 17 0.31 -12.29 -4.30
C PHE A 17 -0.83 -11.28 -4.17
N GLU A 18 -1.43 -11.21 -2.97
CA GLU A 18 -2.61 -10.38 -2.62
C GLU A 18 -3.57 -10.13 -3.79
N PRO A 19 -4.18 -11.20 -4.34
CA PRO A 19 -4.94 -11.11 -5.59
C PRO A 19 -6.12 -10.16 -5.52
N ALA A 20 -6.71 -9.99 -4.33
CA ALA A 20 -7.82 -9.06 -4.11
C ALA A 20 -7.46 -7.60 -4.41
N LEU A 21 -6.18 -7.22 -4.30
CA LEU A 21 -5.72 -5.84 -4.46
C LEU A 21 -4.82 -5.67 -5.69
N LEU A 22 -3.83 -6.56 -5.91
CA LEU A 22 -2.89 -6.44 -7.03
C LEU A 22 -3.58 -6.59 -8.39
N LEU A 23 -4.61 -7.44 -8.49
CA LEU A 23 -5.31 -7.67 -9.75
C LEU A 23 -6.10 -6.42 -10.21
N PRO A 24 -6.97 -5.81 -9.38
CA PRO A 24 -7.61 -4.54 -9.73
C PRO A 24 -6.61 -3.40 -10.01
N MET A 25 -5.53 -3.29 -9.22
CA MET A 25 -4.50 -2.27 -9.45
C MET A 25 -3.79 -2.45 -10.79
N GLY A 26 -3.40 -3.68 -11.13
CA GLY A 26 -2.77 -3.99 -12.41
C GLY A 26 -3.68 -3.70 -13.59
N PHE A 27 -4.98 -4.03 -13.47
CA PHE A 27 -5.98 -3.73 -14.49
C PHE A 27 -6.22 -2.22 -14.64
N GLY A 28 -6.36 -1.49 -13.53
CA GLY A 28 -6.49 -0.04 -13.52
C GLY A 28 -5.28 0.67 -14.15
N ALA A 29 -4.06 0.21 -13.86
CA ALA A 29 -2.85 0.74 -14.47
C ALA A 29 -2.82 0.57 -15.99
N ILE A 30 -3.41 -0.50 -16.53
CA ILE A 30 -3.57 -0.67 -17.98
C ILE A 30 -4.64 0.30 -18.49
N LEU A 31 -5.84 0.27 -17.92
CA LEU A 31 -7.01 1.05 -18.36
C LEU A 31 -6.77 2.55 -18.43
N VAL A 32 -6.15 3.13 -17.39
CA VAL A 32 -5.88 4.57 -17.30
C VAL A 32 -4.85 5.02 -18.34
N ASN A 33 -4.04 4.09 -18.84
CA ASN A 33 -3.00 4.36 -19.84
C ASN A 33 -3.43 4.00 -21.26
N ILE A 34 -4.68 3.61 -21.51
CA ILE A 34 -5.18 3.39 -22.88
C ILE A 34 -5.47 4.76 -23.51
N PRO A 35 -4.90 5.09 -24.68
CA PRO A 35 -5.15 6.37 -25.34
C PRO A 35 -6.63 6.50 -25.73
N PHE A 36 -7.21 7.68 -25.52
CA PHE A 36 -8.62 7.99 -25.79
C PHE A 36 -9.62 7.10 -25.02
N SER A 37 -9.20 6.56 -23.88
CA SER A 37 -10.05 5.76 -23.00
C SER A 37 -11.08 6.64 -22.30
N GLY A 38 -12.35 6.25 -22.34
CA GLY A 38 -13.40 6.86 -21.51
C GLY A 38 -13.32 6.46 -20.03
N ALA A 39 -12.32 5.67 -19.63
CA ALA A 39 -12.11 5.32 -18.22
C ALA A 39 -11.59 6.50 -17.40
N VAL A 40 -10.86 7.42 -18.04
CA VAL A 40 -10.26 8.63 -17.44
C VAL A 40 -10.91 9.84 -18.12
N SER A 41 -10.99 10.95 -17.40
CA SER A 41 -11.59 12.17 -17.91
C SER A 41 -10.80 12.68 -19.10
N GLN A 42 -11.51 12.94 -20.18
CA GLN A 42 -10.92 13.37 -21.44
C GLN A 42 -11.72 14.50 -22.05
N ILE A 43 -11.06 15.24 -22.93
CA ILE A 43 -11.67 16.28 -23.75
C ILE A 43 -11.85 15.69 -25.14
N VAL A 44 -13.10 15.48 -25.55
CA VAL A 44 -13.45 14.98 -26.89
C VAL A 44 -14.13 16.12 -27.63
N GLY A 45 -13.40 16.79 -28.52
CA GLY A 45 -13.83 18.06 -29.11
C GLY A 45 -13.81 19.19 -28.07
N ASP A 46 -14.91 19.92 -27.92
CA ASP A 46 -15.10 20.96 -26.87
C ASP A 46 -15.83 20.44 -25.62
N MET A 47 -16.19 19.16 -25.57
CA MET A 47 -16.91 18.57 -24.44
C MET A 47 -15.97 17.83 -23.50
N HIS A 48 -16.05 18.18 -22.22
CA HIS A 48 -15.39 17.44 -21.15
C HIS A 48 -16.24 16.23 -20.78
N VAL A 49 -15.71 15.03 -20.99
CA VAL A 49 -16.35 13.77 -20.60
C VAL A 49 -15.62 13.27 -19.36
N GLU A 50 -16.32 13.23 -18.22
CA GLU A 50 -15.78 12.67 -16.98
C GLU A 50 -15.62 11.15 -17.11
N GLY A 51 -14.44 10.65 -16.76
CA GLY A 51 -14.15 9.23 -16.71
C GLY A 51 -14.57 8.62 -15.38
N ILE A 52 -15.14 7.42 -15.42
CA ILE A 52 -15.66 6.78 -14.20
C ILE A 52 -14.58 6.50 -13.15
N LEU A 53 -13.33 6.27 -13.57
CA LEU A 53 -12.23 6.04 -12.62
C LEU A 53 -11.82 7.32 -11.89
N ASP A 54 -11.89 8.47 -12.57
CA ASP A 54 -11.64 9.77 -11.93
C ASP A 54 -12.75 10.12 -10.95
N THR A 55 -14.01 9.92 -11.34
CA THR A 55 -15.15 10.11 -10.42
C THR A 55 -15.03 9.23 -9.18
N LEU A 56 -14.62 7.95 -9.34
CA LEU A 56 -14.40 7.06 -8.20
C LEU A 56 -13.20 7.48 -7.34
N PHE A 57 -12.13 7.99 -7.95
CA PHE A 57 -10.98 8.52 -7.23
C PHE A 57 -11.39 9.75 -6.41
N ASP A 58 -12.12 10.68 -7.03
CA ASP A 58 -12.54 11.94 -6.44
C ASP A 58 -13.61 11.79 -5.36
N ILE A 59 -14.50 10.81 -5.47
CA ILE A 59 -15.51 10.56 -4.44
C ILE A 59 -14.96 9.64 -3.33
N GLY A 60 -13.99 8.77 -3.65
CA GLY A 60 -13.59 7.67 -2.79
C GLY A 60 -12.22 7.81 -2.13
N ILE A 61 -11.17 8.04 -2.93
CA ILE A 61 -9.78 8.06 -2.44
C ILE A 61 -9.41 9.45 -1.94
N SER A 62 -9.77 10.50 -2.69
CA SER A 62 -9.42 11.89 -2.32
C SER A 62 -10.18 12.38 -1.07
N THR A 63 -11.40 11.88 -0.85
CA THR A 63 -12.23 12.15 0.35
C THR A 63 -11.95 11.19 1.50
N GLU A 64 -11.05 10.24 1.31
CA GLU A 64 -10.71 9.18 2.28
C GLU A 64 -11.86 8.21 2.60
N MET A 65 -13.00 8.29 1.91
CA MET A 65 -14.15 7.42 2.13
C MET A 65 -13.78 5.93 1.97
N PHE A 66 -13.05 5.56 0.91
CA PHE A 66 -12.65 4.17 0.69
C PHE A 66 -11.61 3.67 1.71
N PRO A 67 -10.51 4.39 1.99
CA PRO A 67 -9.61 4.04 3.10
C PRO A 67 -10.32 3.84 4.44
N LEU A 68 -11.25 4.71 4.81
CA LEU A 68 -11.98 4.61 6.09
C LEU A 68 -12.88 3.38 6.13
N LEU A 69 -13.63 3.10 5.06
CA LEU A 69 -14.44 1.88 4.96
C LEU A 69 -13.59 0.61 5.05
N LEU A 70 -12.40 0.65 4.45
CA LEU A 70 -11.44 -0.45 4.49
C LEU A 70 -10.92 -0.66 5.93
N PHE A 71 -10.61 0.40 6.68
CA PHE A 71 -10.25 0.33 8.10
C PHE A 71 -11.36 -0.23 8.99
N ILE A 72 -12.61 0.18 8.75
CA ILE A 72 -13.76 -0.36 9.49
C ILE A 72 -13.88 -1.86 9.22
N GLY A 73 -13.74 -2.28 7.97
CA GLY A 73 -13.74 -3.69 7.57
C GLY A 73 -12.61 -4.49 8.24
N ILE A 74 -11.36 -4.02 8.16
CA ILE A 74 -10.22 -4.66 8.82
C ILE A 74 -10.47 -4.76 10.33
N GLY A 75 -10.88 -3.66 10.97
CA GLY A 75 -11.16 -3.63 12.40
C GLY A 75 -12.24 -4.62 12.83
N ALA A 76 -13.27 -4.82 12.01
CA ALA A 76 -14.33 -5.80 12.25
C ALA A 76 -13.87 -7.26 12.10
N MET A 77 -12.79 -7.52 11.35
CA MET A 77 -12.24 -8.86 11.12
C MET A 77 -11.12 -9.25 12.11
N ILE A 78 -10.58 -8.30 12.88
CA ILE A 78 -9.47 -8.56 13.81
C ILE A 78 -9.97 -9.33 15.04
N ASP A 79 -9.34 -10.48 15.30
CA ASP A 79 -9.50 -11.20 16.57
C ASP A 79 -8.51 -10.65 17.61
N PHE A 80 -9.06 -10.08 18.69
CA PHE A 80 -8.28 -9.56 19.81
C PHE A 80 -7.93 -10.63 20.87
N GLY A 81 -8.50 -11.83 20.78
CA GLY A 81 -8.26 -12.92 21.73
C GLY A 81 -6.76 -13.21 21.98
N PRO A 82 -5.93 -13.38 20.94
CA PRO A 82 -4.50 -13.59 21.10
C PRO A 82 -3.79 -12.42 21.81
N LEU A 83 -4.17 -11.18 21.48
CA LEU A 83 -3.59 -9.97 22.06
C LEU A 83 -3.93 -9.82 23.54
N LEU A 84 -5.19 -10.06 23.91
CA LEU A 84 -5.67 -9.98 25.29
C LEU A 84 -5.13 -11.12 26.15
N SER A 85 -4.90 -12.30 25.57
CA SER A 85 -4.35 -13.46 26.28
C SER A 85 -2.87 -13.31 26.62
N ASN A 86 -2.11 -12.57 25.80
CA ASN A 86 -0.71 -12.25 26.07
C ASN A 86 -0.39 -10.79 25.74
N PRO A 87 -0.60 -9.86 26.69
CA PRO A 87 -0.37 -8.43 26.48
C PRO A 87 1.06 -8.06 26.08
N MET A 88 2.06 -8.92 26.36
CA MET A 88 3.43 -8.68 25.90
C MET A 88 3.55 -8.64 24.37
N MET A 89 2.57 -9.18 23.63
CA MET A 89 2.50 -9.04 22.18
C MET A 89 2.39 -7.57 21.72
N LEU A 90 1.83 -6.68 22.53
CA LEU A 90 1.80 -5.24 22.24
C LEU A 90 3.20 -4.65 22.11
N LEU A 91 4.17 -5.12 22.90
CA LEU A 91 5.54 -4.61 22.86
C LEU A 91 6.24 -4.99 21.54
N PHE A 92 5.98 -6.19 21.02
CA PHE A 92 6.47 -6.58 19.69
C PHE A 92 5.85 -5.73 18.59
N GLY A 93 4.56 -5.39 18.72
CA GLY A 93 3.89 -4.44 17.83
C GLY A 93 4.55 -3.06 17.86
N ALA A 94 4.88 -2.54 19.04
CA ALA A 94 5.59 -1.27 19.18
C ALA A 94 6.99 -1.30 18.53
N ALA A 95 7.74 -2.39 18.73
CA ALA A 95 9.05 -2.57 18.11
C ALA A 95 8.96 -2.68 16.57
N ALA A 96 7.90 -3.30 16.04
CA ALA A 96 7.68 -3.41 14.60
C ALA A 96 7.54 -2.03 13.91
N GLN A 97 7.00 -1.03 14.61
CA GLN A 97 6.86 0.34 14.10
C GLN A 97 8.20 1.08 13.93
N PHE A 98 9.31 0.53 14.43
CA PHE A 98 10.65 1.09 14.20
C PHE A 98 10.99 1.21 12.71
N GLY A 99 10.41 0.34 11.87
CA GLY A 99 10.54 0.40 10.41
C GLY A 99 10.13 1.75 9.82
N ILE A 100 9.10 2.41 10.38
CA ILE A 100 8.67 3.74 9.95
C ILE A 100 9.79 4.75 10.18
N PHE A 101 10.29 4.83 11.41
CA PHE A 101 11.33 5.80 11.77
C PHE A 101 12.63 5.58 10.99
N PHE A 102 13.02 4.32 10.80
CA PHE A 102 14.17 3.98 9.98
C PHE A 102 13.99 4.46 8.53
N THR A 103 12.82 4.20 7.93
CA THR A 103 12.50 4.62 6.56
C THR A 103 12.47 6.14 6.44
N LEU A 104 11.93 6.87 7.43
CA LEU A 104 11.93 8.33 7.48
C LEU A 104 13.35 8.90 7.45
N VAL A 105 14.24 8.37 8.30
CA VAL A 105 15.64 8.82 8.37
C VAL A 105 16.34 8.57 7.04
N VAL A 106 16.20 7.38 6.47
CA VAL A 106 16.81 7.03 5.18
C VAL A 106 16.27 7.92 4.05
N ALA A 107 14.96 8.12 3.96
CA ALA A 107 14.35 8.98 2.93
C ALA A 107 14.83 10.43 3.04
N THR A 108 14.93 10.95 4.26
CA THR A 108 15.44 12.31 4.49
C THR A 108 16.92 12.42 4.11
N LEU A 109 17.74 11.40 4.42
CA LEU A 109 19.16 11.35 4.03
C LEU A 109 19.37 11.23 2.52
N LEU A 110 18.42 10.62 1.80
CA LEU A 110 18.41 10.56 0.34
C LEU A 110 17.97 11.88 -0.32
N GLY A 111 17.59 12.90 0.47
CA GLY A 111 17.27 14.24 -0.02
C GLY A 111 15.80 14.48 -0.36
N PHE A 112 14.89 13.60 0.08
CA PHE A 112 13.45 13.85 -0.06
C PHE A 112 12.99 14.97 0.89
N ASP A 113 12.01 15.76 0.45
CA ASP A 113 11.33 16.73 1.33
C ASP A 113 10.72 16.02 2.54
N ILE A 114 10.68 16.68 3.70
CA ILE A 114 10.20 16.06 4.94
C ILE A 114 8.76 15.54 4.81
N ARG A 115 7.89 16.19 4.01
CA ARG A 115 6.50 15.77 3.79
C ARG A 115 6.42 14.49 2.97
N ASP A 116 7.24 14.41 1.92
CA ASP A 116 7.33 13.22 1.06
C ASP A 116 8.02 12.07 1.81
N ALA A 117 9.09 12.36 2.57
CA ALA A 117 9.78 11.39 3.41
C ALA A 117 8.86 10.83 4.51
N ALA A 118 8.05 11.69 5.15
CA ALA A 118 7.02 11.26 6.10
C ALA A 118 6.01 10.32 5.45
N SER A 119 5.52 10.65 4.25
CA SER A 119 4.57 9.81 3.52
C SER A 119 5.17 8.46 3.09
N ILE A 120 6.42 8.45 2.61
CA ILE A 120 7.17 7.23 2.28
C ILE A 120 7.38 6.37 3.52
N SER A 121 7.66 6.98 4.67
CA SER A 121 8.01 6.26 5.89
C SER A 121 6.90 5.32 6.39
N ILE A 122 5.64 5.67 6.14
CA ILE A 122 4.48 4.88 6.56
C ILE A 122 4.40 3.53 5.84
N ILE A 123 5.04 3.39 4.68
CA ILE A 123 5.19 2.07 4.02
C ILE A 123 5.85 1.06 4.99
N GLY A 124 6.75 1.53 5.85
CA GLY A 124 7.39 0.71 6.89
C GLY A 124 6.44 0.17 7.96
N ALA A 125 5.22 0.71 8.08
CA ALA A 125 4.16 0.17 8.92
C ALA A 125 3.53 -1.11 8.34
N ALA A 126 3.78 -1.39 7.04
CA ALA A 126 3.10 -2.42 6.25
C ALA A 126 1.57 -2.30 6.30
N ASP A 127 1.07 -1.05 6.25
CA ASP A 127 -0.35 -0.72 6.25
C ASP A 127 -0.66 0.20 5.05
N GLY A 128 -1.19 -0.39 3.99
CA GLY A 128 -1.53 0.30 2.73
C GLY A 128 -2.52 1.45 2.92
N PRO A 129 -3.70 1.22 3.53
CA PRO A 129 -4.67 2.27 3.82
C PRO A 129 -4.09 3.45 4.62
N THR A 130 -3.28 3.22 5.66
CA THR A 130 -2.63 4.31 6.41
C THR A 130 -1.63 5.06 5.53
N SER A 131 -0.87 4.34 4.69
CA SER A 131 0.10 4.95 3.77
C SER A 131 -0.57 5.90 2.77
N ILE A 132 -1.72 5.52 2.22
CA ILE A 132 -2.51 6.37 1.32
C ILE A 132 -3.04 7.59 2.06
N PHE A 133 -3.61 7.39 3.25
CA PHE A 133 -4.14 8.47 4.08
C PHE A 133 -3.07 9.53 4.37
N VAL A 134 -1.91 9.11 4.86
CA VAL A 134 -0.83 10.05 5.20
C VAL A 134 -0.28 10.77 3.97
N ALA A 135 -0.15 10.07 2.83
CA ALA A 135 0.25 10.69 1.57
C ALA A 135 -0.75 11.75 1.08
N ASN A 136 -2.06 11.49 1.22
CA ASN A 136 -3.11 12.46 0.93
C ASN A 136 -3.08 13.66 1.88
N PHE A 137 -2.98 13.41 3.18
CA PHE A 137 -2.96 14.44 4.22
C PHE A 137 -1.80 15.42 4.03
N PHE A 138 -0.60 14.92 3.73
CA PHE A 138 0.58 15.75 3.47
C PHE A 138 0.64 16.30 2.04
N LYS A 139 -0.32 15.96 1.17
CA LYS A 139 -0.35 16.31 -0.25
C LYS A 139 0.95 15.93 -0.95
N SER A 140 1.43 14.72 -0.67
CA SER A 140 2.66 14.20 -1.26
C SER A 140 2.55 14.11 -2.78
N SER A 141 3.59 14.56 -3.46
CA SER A 141 3.69 14.40 -4.92
C SER A 141 3.80 12.93 -5.34
N LEU A 142 4.10 12.04 -4.38
CA LEU A 142 4.39 10.63 -4.58
C LEU A 142 3.22 9.71 -4.19
N LEU A 143 1.99 10.22 -4.10
CA LEU A 143 0.82 9.42 -3.71
C LEU A 143 0.69 8.12 -4.52
N ALA A 144 0.77 8.20 -5.86
CA ALA A 144 0.64 7.04 -6.72
C ALA A 144 1.80 6.03 -6.52
N PRO A 145 3.09 6.44 -6.57
CA PRO A 145 4.20 5.57 -6.22
C PRO A 145 4.10 4.93 -4.83
N ILE A 146 3.71 5.69 -3.81
CA ILE A 146 3.56 5.21 -2.43
C ILE A 146 2.46 4.15 -2.35
N THR A 147 1.32 4.40 -3.00
CA THR A 147 0.18 3.47 -3.01
C THR A 147 0.58 2.14 -3.64
N VAL A 148 1.24 2.18 -4.80
CA VAL A 148 1.71 0.98 -5.48
C VAL A 148 2.76 0.25 -4.63
N ALA A 149 3.73 0.98 -4.07
CA ALA A 149 4.78 0.39 -3.26
C ALA A 149 4.25 -0.25 -1.97
N ALA A 150 3.31 0.40 -1.27
CA ALA A 150 2.73 -0.11 -0.03
C ALA A 150 2.09 -1.48 -0.24
N TYR A 151 1.16 -1.60 -1.19
CA TYR A 151 0.49 -2.89 -1.46
C TYR A 151 1.41 -3.92 -2.12
N SER A 152 2.30 -3.49 -3.02
CA SER A 152 3.27 -4.42 -3.62
C SER A 152 4.17 -5.04 -2.55
N TYR A 153 4.66 -4.25 -1.58
CA TYR A 153 5.51 -4.78 -0.51
C TYR A 153 4.77 -5.66 0.48
N MET A 154 3.51 -5.36 0.80
CA MET A 154 2.67 -6.24 1.62
C MET A 154 2.54 -7.63 0.99
N ALA A 155 2.34 -7.68 -0.33
CA ALA A 155 2.31 -8.94 -1.07
C ALA A 155 3.67 -9.67 -1.13
N LEU A 156 4.80 -8.96 -0.96
CA LEU A 156 6.15 -9.53 -0.90
C LEU A 156 6.55 -10.03 0.50
N VAL A 157 5.74 -9.80 1.54
CA VAL A 157 6.03 -10.25 2.92
C VAL A 157 6.38 -11.74 3.00
N PRO A 158 5.67 -12.68 2.33
CA PRO A 158 6.02 -14.10 2.36
C PRO A 158 7.41 -14.43 1.79
N VAL A 159 7.99 -13.54 0.99
CA VAL A 159 9.34 -13.69 0.43
C VAL A 159 10.37 -13.04 1.34
N ILE A 160 10.12 -11.81 1.79
CA ILE A 160 11.06 -11.00 2.56
C ILE A 160 11.17 -11.50 4.01
N GLN A 161 10.03 -11.79 4.64
CA GLN A 161 9.98 -12.12 6.07
C GLN A 161 10.74 -13.41 6.41
N PRO A 162 10.59 -14.54 5.69
CA PRO A 162 11.35 -15.75 6.01
C PRO A 162 12.85 -15.58 5.82
N PHE A 163 13.26 -14.73 4.86
CA PHE A 163 14.67 -14.41 4.64
C PHE A 163 15.22 -13.57 5.80
N ALA A 164 14.52 -12.53 6.22
CA ALA A 164 14.91 -11.70 7.35
C ALA A 164 15.01 -12.52 8.64
N ILE A 165 14.01 -13.36 8.96
CA ILE A 165 14.04 -14.27 10.11
C ILE A 165 15.27 -15.18 10.03
N LYS A 166 15.58 -15.71 8.84
CA LYS A 166 16.73 -16.60 8.64
C LYS A 166 18.06 -15.98 9.03
N LEU A 167 18.20 -14.67 8.83
CA LEU A 167 19.43 -13.90 9.12
C LEU A 167 19.61 -13.56 10.59
N VAL A 168 18.51 -13.29 11.32
CA VAL A 168 18.60 -12.73 12.69
C VAL A 168 18.33 -13.74 13.81
N THR A 169 17.79 -14.92 13.50
CA THR A 169 17.51 -15.96 14.52
C THR A 169 18.32 -17.23 14.29
N THR A 170 18.49 -18.03 15.32
CA THR A 170 19.17 -19.33 15.26
C THR A 170 18.20 -20.51 15.11
N LYS A 171 18.71 -21.69 14.74
CA LYS A 171 17.89 -22.92 14.70
C LYS A 171 17.37 -23.34 16.08
N LYS A 172 18.02 -22.94 17.17
CA LYS A 172 17.62 -23.28 18.54
C LYS A 172 16.41 -22.45 18.97
N GLU A 173 16.43 -21.14 18.72
CA GLU A 173 15.32 -20.22 19.04
C GLU A 173 14.04 -20.52 18.26
N ARG A 174 14.16 -21.02 17.02
CA ARG A 174 13.00 -21.38 16.17
C ARG A 174 12.29 -22.67 16.57
N ARG A 175 12.79 -23.40 17.58
CA ARG A 175 12.25 -24.71 18.02
C ARG A 175 11.62 -24.64 19.43
N ILE A 176 11.32 -23.44 19.89
CA ILE A 176 10.61 -23.18 21.16
C ILE A 176 9.11 -23.44 20.96
#